data_AF-A0A9X4QQ42-F1
#
_entry.id   AF-A0A9X4QQ42-F1
#
_cell.length_a   1.000
_cell.length_b   1.000
_cell.length_c   1.000
_cell.angle_alpha   90.00
_cell.angle_beta   90.00
_cell.angle_gamma   90.00
#
_symmetry.space_group_name_H-M   'P 1'
#
loop_
_entity.id
_entity.type
_entity.pdbx_description
1 polymer ?
#
loop_
_entity_poly.entity_id
_entity_poly.type
_entity_poly.pdbx_seq_one_letter_code
_entity_poly.pdbx_strand_id
1 'polypeptide(L)'
;MKAGAATDKVGIEVIGGSQINQLKATPNTTVLEPGAKIAVKLSATLADGRTLEVPADSAKWEFKGFTAAASGGVITIGAVGDGTKTGYAIARYDGFSTAFALSAGAEKSFETFETATYPVTFDKLPAETAGTAAIVTGLPGRETSKALQLTYDFTAGTGDRFAYALPNGSAGLAITGSPSALTLDVYGDGSNNWLRAEFKGADGKLARVDIAKMVNWSGWKQVRVDLAGSGLTYPATLTKLYVVNLAEGQDERALTGSVAFDNLSLQYPAAVDDDAQSDIVLKLGQKSAAVDGKSVALDIAPLLLNGTTYLPLRFVSDALGADIGWDQAAQKATVTGGGKLVELWVGKPDLLNTGIRATAAATPILRSGRVLVPVRVVSTELGRKVGWDQKTKTITIR
;
A
#
# COMPACT_ATOMS: atom_id res chain seq x y z
N MET A 1 0.34 47.40 41.26
CA MET A 1 0.50 46.43 40.15
C MET A 1 0.68 47.22 38.86
N LYS A 2 1.82 47.10 38.18
CA LYS A 2 1.98 47.65 36.82
C LYS A 2 1.55 46.56 35.84
N ALA A 3 0.42 46.75 35.16
CA ALA A 3 0.05 45.90 34.03
C ALA A 3 0.89 46.32 32.82
N GLY A 4 1.65 45.37 32.26
CA GLY A 4 2.38 45.55 31.00
C GLY A 4 1.75 44.66 29.94
N ALA A 5 1.48 45.21 28.76
CA ALA A 5 1.02 44.44 27.62
C ALA A 5 2.23 43.71 27.00
N ALA A 6 2.12 42.39 26.85
CA ALA A 6 3.05 41.58 26.07
C ALA A 6 2.42 41.29 24.71
N THR A 7 3.19 41.49 23.64
CA THR A 7 2.81 41.11 22.28
C THR A 7 3.90 40.22 21.70
N ASP A 8 3.50 39.09 21.15
CA ASP A 8 4.39 38.16 20.43
C ASP A 8 4.10 38.23 18.92
N LYS A 9 5.08 37.89 18.09
CA LYS A 9 4.95 37.86 16.63
C LYS A 9 5.30 36.46 16.13
N VAL A 10 4.30 35.77 15.57
CA VAL A 10 4.51 34.51 14.85
C VAL A 10 4.72 34.84 13.37
N GLY A 11 5.86 34.45 12.81
CA GLY A 11 6.10 34.52 11.37
C GLY A 11 5.22 33.50 10.64
N ILE A 12 4.43 33.96 9.67
CA ILE A 12 3.65 33.08 8.79
C ILE A 12 4.34 33.07 7.43
N GLU A 13 4.81 31.90 7.01
CA GLU A 13 5.30 31.67 5.64
C GLU A 13 4.17 31.01 4.84
N VAL A 14 3.75 31.66 3.74
CA VAL A 14 2.78 31.09 2.82
C VAL A 14 3.56 30.40 1.69
N ILE A 15 3.43 29.08 1.62
CA ILE A 15 4.04 28.29 0.55
C ILE A 15 3.06 28.18 -0.61
N GLY A 16 3.47 28.69 -1.77
CA GLY A 16 2.72 28.53 -3.03
C GLY A 16 3.29 27.44 -3.94
N GLY A 17 2.51 27.02 -4.93
CA GLY A 17 2.84 25.91 -5.81
C GLY A 17 4.09 26.11 -6.67
N SER A 18 4.60 27.33 -6.80
CA SER A 18 5.91 27.60 -7.43
C SER A 18 7.10 27.18 -6.56
N GLN A 19 6.91 27.07 -5.25
CA GLN A 19 7.94 26.66 -4.29
C GLN A 19 7.96 25.15 -4.06
N ILE A 20 6.94 24.42 -4.51
CA ILE A 20 6.84 22.97 -4.39
C ILE A 20 7.60 22.34 -5.56
N ASN A 21 8.41 21.32 -5.26
CA ASN A 21 9.12 20.50 -6.24
C ASN A 21 8.47 19.12 -6.39
N GLN A 22 7.96 18.57 -5.28
CA GLN A 22 7.30 17.26 -5.25
C GLN A 22 6.11 17.26 -4.29
N LEU A 23 5.02 16.60 -4.70
CA LEU A 23 3.95 16.15 -3.83
C LEU A 23 4.01 14.63 -3.71
N LYS A 24 3.88 14.09 -2.50
CA LYS A 24 3.89 12.65 -2.25
C LYS A 24 2.69 12.23 -1.42
N ALA A 25 2.02 11.17 -1.84
CA ALA A 25 1.02 10.46 -1.05
C ALA A 25 1.61 9.15 -0.56
N THR A 26 1.55 8.92 0.76
CA THR A 26 2.05 7.70 1.39
C THR A 26 0.90 7.01 2.12
N PRO A 27 0.27 6.00 1.50
CA PRO A 27 -0.75 5.23 2.17
C PRO A 27 -0.13 4.23 3.16
N ASN A 28 -0.88 3.87 4.20
CA ASN A 28 -0.50 2.80 5.14
C ASN A 28 -0.70 1.39 4.56
N THR A 29 -1.52 1.25 3.51
CA THR A 29 -1.76 0.03 2.76
C THR A 29 -2.20 0.35 1.34
N THR A 30 -1.99 -0.59 0.41
CA THR A 30 -2.46 -0.46 -0.96
C THR A 30 -3.46 -1.54 -1.38
N VAL A 31 -4.20 -2.11 -0.44
CA VAL A 31 -5.27 -3.08 -0.74
C VAL A 31 -6.53 -2.39 -1.25
N LEU A 32 -7.05 -2.90 -2.37
CA LEU A 32 -8.31 -2.50 -3.00
C LEU A 32 -9.42 -3.48 -2.63
N GLU A 33 -10.13 -3.21 -1.54
CA GLU A 33 -11.24 -4.04 -1.06
C GLU A 33 -12.39 -3.15 -0.56
N PRO A 34 -13.67 -3.43 -0.91
CA PRO A 34 -14.82 -2.71 -0.36
C PRO A 34 -14.80 -2.59 1.17
N GLY A 35 -15.02 -1.38 1.68
CA GLY A 35 -15.02 -1.07 3.11
C GLY A 35 -13.63 -0.88 3.73
N ALA A 36 -12.54 -1.16 3.00
CA ALA A 36 -11.19 -0.92 3.50
C ALA A 36 -10.95 0.58 3.76
N LYS A 37 -10.21 0.87 4.84
CA LYS A 37 -9.84 2.22 5.25
C LYS A 37 -8.34 2.42 5.09
N ILE A 38 -7.96 3.37 4.25
CA ILE A 38 -6.57 3.65 3.90
C ILE A 38 -6.21 5.01 4.49
N ALA A 39 -5.34 5.02 5.50
CA ALA A 39 -4.79 6.25 6.03
C ALA A 39 -3.67 6.73 5.10
N VAL A 40 -3.73 8.00 4.69
CA VAL A 40 -2.78 8.58 3.74
C VAL A 40 -2.13 9.83 4.33
N LYS A 41 -0.80 9.83 4.34
CA LYS A 41 -0.01 11.03 4.64
C LYS A 41 0.36 11.73 3.35
N LEU A 42 0.01 13.01 3.23
CA LEU A 42 0.45 13.87 2.14
C LEU A 42 1.61 14.75 2.60
N SER A 43 2.63 14.87 1.76
CA SER A 43 3.77 15.75 2.03
C SER A 43 4.22 16.47 0.76
N ALA A 44 4.62 17.73 0.91
CA ALA A 44 5.21 18.53 -0.15
C ALA A 44 6.70 18.76 0.13
N THR A 45 7.56 18.37 -0.80
CA THR A 45 8.99 18.73 -0.80
C THR A 45 9.16 20.03 -1.57
N LEU A 46 9.75 21.02 -0.92
CA LEU A 46 9.99 22.34 -1.49
C LEU A 46 11.28 22.37 -2.30
N ALA A 47 11.45 23.42 -3.12
CA ALA A 47 12.66 23.66 -3.90
C ALA A 47 13.91 23.86 -3.03
N ASP A 48 13.75 24.29 -1.78
CA ASP A 48 14.82 24.43 -0.79
C ASP A 48 15.16 23.12 -0.05
N GLY A 49 14.45 22.03 -0.36
CA GLY A 49 14.65 20.71 0.23
C GLY A 49 13.84 20.42 1.49
N ARG A 50 13.14 21.41 2.08
CA ARG A 50 12.23 21.16 3.21
C ARG A 50 11.09 20.26 2.78
N THR A 51 10.64 19.39 3.69
CA THR A 51 9.41 18.61 3.51
C THR A 51 8.38 19.07 4.52
N LEU A 52 7.21 19.46 4.05
CA LEU A 52 6.09 19.90 4.86
C LEU A 52 4.94 18.92 4.73
N GLU A 53 4.22 18.68 5.82
CA GLU A 53 2.97 17.95 5.78
C GLU A 53 1.90 18.79 5.07
N VAL A 54 1.17 18.16 4.16
CA VAL A 54 0.01 18.76 3.50
C VAL A 54 -1.23 18.25 4.21
N PRO A 55 -2.06 19.12 4.82
CA PRO A 55 -3.31 18.69 5.43
C PRO A 55 -4.14 17.87 4.45
N ALA A 56 -4.54 16.66 4.82
CA ALA A 56 -5.16 15.75 3.86
C ALA A 56 -6.46 16.30 3.25
N ASP A 57 -7.21 17.10 4.01
CA ASP A 57 -8.47 17.73 3.57
C ASP A 57 -8.25 18.91 2.60
N SER A 58 -7.01 19.40 2.43
CA SER A 58 -6.71 20.41 1.40
C SER A 58 -6.53 19.82 0.01
N ALA A 59 -6.39 18.49 -0.09
CA ALA A 59 -6.26 17.80 -1.37
C ALA A 59 -7.63 17.43 -1.95
N LYS A 60 -7.75 17.59 -3.27
CA LYS A 60 -8.90 17.07 -4.02
C LYS A 60 -8.59 15.65 -4.50
N TRP A 61 -9.46 14.71 -4.17
CA TRP A 61 -9.30 13.30 -4.52
C TRP A 61 -10.09 12.94 -5.77
N GLU A 62 -9.46 12.16 -6.65
CA GLU A 62 -10.10 11.42 -7.73
C GLU A 62 -9.78 9.93 -7.58
N PHE A 63 -10.76 9.08 -7.86
CA PHE A 63 -10.62 7.63 -7.80
C PHE A 63 -10.91 7.04 -9.17
N LYS A 64 -10.01 6.17 -9.64
CA LYS A 64 -10.17 5.40 -10.88
C LYS A 64 -10.21 3.91 -10.58
N GLY A 65 -11.16 3.19 -11.18
CA GLY A 65 -11.38 1.76 -10.96
C GLY A 65 -12.21 1.42 -9.72
N PHE A 66 -12.52 2.41 -8.87
CA PHE A 66 -13.34 2.23 -7.67
C PHE A 66 -13.99 3.55 -7.24
N THR A 67 -14.95 3.45 -6.34
CA THR A 67 -15.56 4.58 -5.63
C THR A 67 -15.02 4.63 -4.21
N ALA A 68 -14.83 5.84 -3.67
CA ALA A 68 -14.38 6.02 -2.29
C ALA A 68 -14.78 7.40 -1.75
N ALA A 69 -14.76 7.53 -0.43
CA ALA A 69 -14.86 8.79 0.28
C ALA A 69 -13.53 9.10 0.98
N ALA A 70 -13.04 10.33 0.87
CA ALA A 70 -11.85 10.81 1.58
C ALA A 70 -12.26 11.85 2.62
N SER A 71 -11.84 11.65 3.88
CA SER A 71 -12.06 12.60 4.97
C SER A 71 -11.03 12.40 6.07
N GLY A 72 -10.45 13.48 6.59
CA GLY A 72 -9.52 13.43 7.71
C GLY A 72 -8.28 12.58 7.44
N GLY A 73 -7.79 12.56 6.20
CA GLY A 73 -6.67 11.72 5.79
C GLY A 73 -6.95 10.23 5.66
N VAL A 74 -8.22 9.81 5.74
CA VAL A 74 -8.62 8.43 5.53
C VAL A 74 -9.47 8.32 4.26
N ILE A 75 -9.10 7.40 3.38
CA ILE A 75 -9.88 7.00 2.21
C ILE A 75 -10.62 5.73 2.56
N THR A 76 -11.95 5.77 2.52
CA THR A 76 -12.80 4.59 2.71
C THR A 76 -13.28 4.11 1.35
N ILE A 77 -12.88 2.90 0.96
CA ILE A 77 -13.28 2.29 -0.30
C ILE A 77 -14.77 1.92 -0.24
N GLY A 78 -15.53 2.36 -1.23
CA GLY A 78 -16.92 1.99 -1.46
C GLY A 78 -17.00 0.70 -2.27
N ALA A 79 -17.28 0.81 -3.56
CA ALA A 79 -17.33 -0.30 -4.51
C ALA A 79 -16.11 -0.31 -5.45
N VAL A 80 -15.64 -1.50 -5.81
CA VAL A 80 -14.60 -1.74 -6.82
C VAL A 80 -15.29 -2.11 -8.14
N GLY A 81 -14.88 -1.50 -9.25
CA GLY A 81 -15.49 -1.76 -10.56
C GLY A 81 -15.17 -3.16 -11.08
N ASP A 82 -16.11 -3.77 -11.79
CA ASP A 82 -15.95 -5.11 -12.36
C ASP A 82 -14.69 -5.23 -13.22
N GLY A 83 -13.90 -6.29 -13.00
CA GLY A 83 -12.66 -6.55 -13.73
C GLY A 83 -11.48 -5.64 -13.34
N THR A 84 -11.65 -4.71 -12.39
CA THR A 84 -10.56 -3.84 -11.93
C THR A 84 -9.50 -4.65 -11.20
N LYS A 85 -8.32 -4.76 -11.81
CA LYS A 85 -7.12 -5.33 -11.16
C LYS A 85 -6.36 -4.29 -10.35
N THR A 86 -6.35 -3.05 -10.84
CA THR A 86 -5.65 -1.92 -10.23
C THR A 86 -6.54 -0.69 -10.24
N GLY A 87 -6.74 -0.10 -9.07
CA GLY A 87 -7.37 1.19 -8.89
C GLY A 87 -6.33 2.27 -8.60
N TYR A 88 -6.64 3.53 -8.90
CA TYR A 88 -5.76 4.66 -8.60
C TYR A 88 -6.47 5.67 -7.70
N ALA A 89 -5.84 6.02 -6.58
CA ALA A 89 -6.23 7.17 -5.77
C ALA A 89 -5.31 8.35 -6.14
N ILE A 90 -5.89 9.42 -6.67
CA ILE A 90 -5.17 10.58 -7.19
C ILE A 90 -5.45 11.78 -6.29
N ALA A 91 -4.42 12.28 -5.61
CA ALA A 91 -4.49 13.50 -4.82
C ALA A 91 -4.01 14.70 -5.63
N ARG A 92 -4.80 15.77 -5.65
CA ARG A 92 -4.45 17.03 -6.32
C ARG A 92 -4.38 18.18 -5.33
N TYR A 93 -3.25 18.89 -5.37
CA TYR A 93 -2.98 20.02 -4.48
C TYR A 93 -2.09 21.04 -5.20
N ASP A 94 -2.53 22.29 -5.26
CA ASP A 94 -1.76 23.44 -5.76
C ASP A 94 -1.05 23.22 -7.12
N GLY A 95 -1.78 22.65 -8.09
CA GLY A 95 -1.26 22.35 -9.43
C GLY A 95 -0.33 21.14 -9.50
N PHE A 96 -0.22 20.36 -8.43
CA PHE A 96 0.39 19.03 -8.42
C PHE A 96 -0.69 17.95 -8.36
N SER A 97 -0.35 16.81 -8.96
CA SER A 97 -1.11 15.58 -8.90
C SER A 97 -0.14 14.45 -8.54
N THR A 98 -0.41 13.74 -7.45
CA THR A 98 0.29 12.50 -7.08
C THR A 98 -0.73 11.37 -6.98
N ALA A 99 -0.27 10.14 -7.11
CA ALA A 99 -1.14 8.98 -7.02
C ALA A 99 -0.42 7.81 -6.38
N PHE A 100 -1.22 6.88 -5.88
CA PHE A 100 -0.78 5.52 -5.59
C PHE A 100 -1.79 4.54 -6.16
N ALA A 101 -1.26 3.41 -6.60
CA ALA A 101 -2.06 2.31 -7.09
C ALA A 101 -2.50 1.42 -5.92
N LEU A 102 -3.70 0.86 -6.07
CA LEU A 102 -4.36 -0.06 -5.17
C LEU A 102 -4.68 -1.33 -5.95
N SER A 103 -4.50 -2.49 -5.34
CA SER A 103 -4.71 -3.78 -5.99
C SER A 103 -5.42 -4.75 -5.06
N ALA A 104 -6.05 -5.79 -5.60
CA ALA A 104 -6.67 -6.83 -4.80
C ALA A 104 -5.64 -7.40 -3.80
N GLY A 105 -6.07 -7.74 -2.58
CA GLY A 105 -5.16 -8.34 -1.62
C GLY A 105 -4.76 -9.77 -2.03
N ALA A 106 -3.46 -10.08 -2.00
CA ALA A 106 -2.94 -11.43 -2.15
C ALA A 106 -2.54 -11.99 -0.77
N GLU A 107 -3.15 -13.10 -0.38
CA GLU A 107 -2.82 -13.80 0.86
C GLU A 107 -1.59 -14.69 0.63
N LYS A 108 -0.62 -14.61 1.55
CA LYS A 108 0.56 -15.47 1.58
C LYS A 108 0.63 -16.16 2.92
N SER A 109 0.77 -17.48 2.91
CA SER A 109 1.08 -18.24 4.13
C SER A 109 2.36 -17.69 4.77
N PHE A 110 2.27 -17.41 6.07
CA PHE A 110 3.35 -16.83 6.86
C PHE A 110 3.94 -17.84 7.82
N GLU A 111 3.10 -18.54 8.59
CA GLU A 111 3.54 -19.61 9.49
C GLU A 111 2.40 -20.61 9.73
N THR A 112 2.71 -21.90 9.58
CA THR A 112 1.78 -23.03 9.80
C THR A 112 2.25 -23.94 10.93
N PHE A 113 3.42 -23.69 11.50
CA PHE A 113 4.11 -24.48 12.53
C PHE A 113 4.44 -25.93 12.15
N GLU A 114 3.97 -26.44 11.02
CA GLU A 114 4.18 -27.83 10.56
C GLU A 114 5.67 -28.18 10.41
N THR A 115 6.44 -27.23 9.88
CA THR A 115 7.88 -27.37 9.60
C THR A 115 8.76 -26.51 10.50
N ALA A 116 8.19 -25.91 11.56
CA ALA A 116 8.94 -25.03 12.44
C ALA A 116 10.06 -25.80 13.18
N THR A 117 11.29 -25.30 13.07
CA THR A 117 12.50 -25.85 13.73
C THR A 117 13.11 -24.88 14.75
N TYR A 118 12.55 -23.69 14.89
CA TYR A 118 12.98 -22.67 15.83
C TYR A 118 12.38 -22.91 17.24
N PRO A 119 13.01 -22.37 18.30
CA PRO A 119 12.48 -22.51 19.65
C PRO A 119 11.24 -21.63 19.86
N VAL A 120 10.36 -22.06 20.76
CA VAL A 120 9.28 -21.22 21.31
C VAL A 120 9.61 -20.94 22.77
N THR A 121 9.53 -19.67 23.17
CA THR A 121 9.79 -19.25 24.54
C THR A 121 8.51 -18.75 25.20
N PHE A 122 8.23 -19.23 26.41
CA PHE A 122 7.21 -18.64 27.27
C PHE A 122 7.80 -17.47 28.04
N ASP A 123 7.10 -16.35 28.05
CA ASP A 123 7.41 -15.18 28.86
C ASP A 123 6.13 -14.69 29.53
N LYS A 124 6.25 -13.80 30.54
CA LYS A 124 5.12 -13.43 31.39
C LYS A 124 5.25 -12.07 32.06
N LEU A 125 4.11 -11.54 32.46
CA LEU A 125 4.05 -10.40 33.38
C LEU A 125 2.72 -10.44 34.15
N PRO A 126 2.68 -10.24 35.47
CA PRO A 126 3.80 -10.12 36.39
C PRO A 126 4.53 -11.48 36.58
N ALA A 127 5.62 -11.50 37.36
CA ALA A 127 6.50 -12.66 37.49
C ALA A 127 5.80 -13.90 38.08
N GLU A 128 4.71 -13.71 38.82
CA GLU A 128 3.89 -14.74 39.44
C GLU A 128 3.01 -15.50 38.44
N THR A 129 2.73 -14.92 37.27
CA THR A 129 1.96 -15.60 36.22
C THR A 129 2.63 -16.94 35.88
N ALA A 130 1.84 -17.98 35.66
CA ALA A 130 2.36 -19.27 35.21
C ALA A 130 1.78 -19.64 33.84
N GLY A 131 2.38 -20.63 33.18
CA GLY A 131 2.00 -21.06 31.84
C GLY A 131 3.16 -21.65 31.06
N THR A 132 2.87 -22.00 29.81
CA THR A 132 3.82 -22.59 28.86
C THR A 132 3.48 -22.13 27.45
N ALA A 133 4.48 -22.12 26.56
CA ALA A 133 4.31 -21.88 25.14
C ALA A 133 5.10 -22.93 24.37
N ALA A 134 4.45 -23.68 23.48
CA ALA A 134 5.08 -24.74 22.71
C ALA A 134 4.33 -25.00 21.41
N ILE A 135 5.03 -25.52 20.40
CA ILE A 135 4.37 -26.13 19.24
C ILE A 135 3.97 -27.55 19.62
N VAL A 136 2.69 -27.87 19.48
CA VAL A 136 2.08 -29.15 19.89
C VAL A 136 1.27 -29.75 18.75
N THR A 137 1.06 -31.05 18.79
CA THR A 137 0.06 -31.76 17.97
C THR A 137 -1.09 -32.26 18.86
N GLY A 138 -2.16 -32.80 18.25
CA GLY A 138 -3.25 -33.42 19.01
C GLY A 138 -4.29 -32.45 19.54
N LEU A 139 -4.34 -31.21 19.03
CA LEU A 139 -5.39 -30.26 19.40
C LEU A 139 -6.74 -30.70 18.81
N PRO A 140 -7.86 -30.53 19.54
CA PRO A 140 -9.18 -30.91 19.05
C PRO A 140 -9.53 -30.24 17.72
N GLY A 141 -10.03 -31.04 16.77
CA GLY A 141 -10.38 -30.62 15.41
C GLY A 141 -9.19 -30.40 14.47
N ARG A 142 -7.95 -30.59 14.96
CA ARG A 142 -6.67 -30.51 14.21
C ARG A 142 -5.65 -31.50 14.76
N GLU A 143 -6.06 -32.73 15.02
CA GLU A 143 -5.30 -33.70 15.81
C GLU A 143 -3.94 -34.06 15.19
N THR A 144 -3.84 -33.99 13.87
CA THR A 144 -2.60 -34.32 13.12
C THR A 144 -1.74 -33.11 12.80
N SER A 145 -2.25 -31.90 13.01
CA SER A 145 -1.57 -30.65 12.66
C SER A 145 -0.80 -30.10 13.87
N LYS A 146 0.30 -29.41 13.60
CA LYS A 146 1.07 -28.69 14.61
C LYS A 146 0.56 -27.27 14.74
N ALA A 147 0.39 -26.81 15.98
CA ALA A 147 0.03 -25.43 16.25
C ALA A 147 0.80 -24.90 17.46
N LEU A 148 0.96 -23.57 17.53
CA LEU A 148 1.53 -22.91 18.70
C LEU A 148 0.48 -22.81 19.80
N GLN A 149 0.62 -23.61 20.85
CA GLN A 149 -0.22 -23.55 22.05
C GLN A 149 0.41 -22.64 23.10
N LEU A 150 -0.43 -21.83 23.74
CA LEU A 150 -0.11 -21.00 24.90
C LEU A 150 -1.07 -21.37 26.03
N THR A 151 -0.52 -21.86 27.15
CA THR A 151 -1.27 -22.05 28.40
C THR A 151 -1.01 -20.88 29.32
N TYR A 152 -1.98 -20.55 30.17
CA TYR A 152 -1.85 -19.47 31.14
C TYR A 152 -2.52 -19.83 32.46
N ASP A 153 -1.94 -19.31 33.55
CA ASP A 153 -2.48 -19.32 34.89
C ASP A 153 -2.20 -17.97 35.57
N PHE A 154 -3.28 -17.24 35.79
CA PHE A 154 -3.36 -15.90 36.36
C PHE A 154 -3.90 -15.90 37.80
N THR A 155 -3.95 -17.06 38.46
CA THR A 155 -4.45 -17.18 39.85
C THR A 155 -3.53 -16.47 40.86
N ALA A 156 -2.24 -16.37 40.55
CA ALA A 156 -1.26 -15.64 41.35
C ALA A 156 -1.03 -14.20 40.84
N GLY A 157 -0.51 -13.34 41.72
CA GLY A 157 -0.28 -11.92 41.44
C GLY A 157 -1.57 -11.07 41.49
N THR A 158 -1.43 -9.75 41.27
CA THR A 158 -2.54 -8.77 41.25
C THR A 158 -2.35 -7.78 40.09
N GLY A 159 -3.42 -7.12 39.65
CA GLY A 159 -3.35 -6.14 38.56
C GLY A 159 -3.43 -6.80 37.17
N ASP A 160 -2.90 -6.13 36.16
CA ASP A 160 -2.90 -6.66 34.79
C ASP A 160 -1.93 -7.84 34.66
N ARG A 161 -2.39 -8.92 34.02
CA ARG A 161 -1.63 -10.16 33.85
C ARG A 161 -1.59 -10.58 32.39
N PHE A 162 -0.45 -11.15 31.99
CA PHE A 162 -0.06 -11.40 30.63
C PHE A 162 0.73 -12.70 30.53
N ALA A 163 0.35 -13.56 29.59
CA ALA A 163 1.08 -14.75 29.22
C ALA A 163 1.50 -14.63 27.75
N TYR A 164 2.79 -14.75 27.45
CA TYR A 164 3.35 -14.53 26.12
C TYR A 164 3.91 -15.83 25.52
N ALA A 165 3.59 -16.07 24.26
CA ALA A 165 4.31 -16.99 23.40
C ALA A 165 5.23 -16.18 22.47
N LEU A 166 6.54 -16.45 22.53
CA LEU A 166 7.57 -15.85 21.69
C LEU A 166 8.03 -16.90 20.66
N PRO A 167 7.42 -16.95 19.46
CA PRO A 167 7.91 -17.82 18.40
C PRO A 167 9.29 -17.36 17.93
N ASN A 168 10.24 -18.29 17.84
CA ASN A 168 11.66 -18.02 17.57
C ASN A 168 12.32 -17.12 18.64
N GLY A 169 11.85 -17.22 19.89
CA GLY A 169 12.39 -16.50 21.04
C GLY A 169 12.48 -14.99 20.82
N SER A 170 13.62 -14.39 21.19
CA SER A 170 13.85 -12.95 21.01
C SER A 170 14.06 -12.52 19.55
N ALA A 171 14.35 -13.46 18.64
CA ALA A 171 14.54 -13.17 17.22
C ALA A 171 13.19 -12.94 16.51
N GLY A 172 12.12 -13.59 16.95
CA GLY A 172 10.79 -13.46 16.36
C GLY A 172 10.68 -14.04 14.94
N LEU A 173 9.53 -13.86 14.32
CA LEU A 173 9.26 -14.27 12.93
C LEU A 173 9.34 -13.06 12.01
N ALA A 174 10.26 -13.10 11.04
CA ALA A 174 10.53 -11.99 10.14
C ALA A 174 9.41 -11.81 9.10
N ILE A 175 8.93 -10.58 8.96
CA ILE A 175 7.92 -10.16 7.99
C ILE A 175 8.59 -9.27 6.95
N THR A 176 8.60 -9.73 5.71
CA THR A 176 9.09 -8.97 4.57
C THR A 176 7.94 -8.35 3.80
N GLY A 177 8.24 -7.33 2.98
CA GLY A 177 7.22 -6.53 2.30
C GLY A 177 6.37 -5.72 3.28
N SER A 178 5.20 -5.25 2.82
CA SER A 178 4.32 -4.38 3.61
C SER A 178 2.90 -4.92 3.61
N PRO A 179 2.63 -6.03 4.32
CA PRO A 179 1.29 -6.58 4.42
C PRO A 179 0.34 -5.62 5.14
N SER A 180 -0.92 -5.70 4.77
CA SER A 180 -2.02 -4.89 5.29
C SER A 180 -2.77 -5.54 6.44
N ALA A 181 -2.74 -6.88 6.50
CA ALA A 181 -3.46 -7.65 7.49
C ALA A 181 -2.72 -8.96 7.81
N LEU A 182 -2.97 -9.48 9.00
CA LEU A 182 -2.65 -10.84 9.42
C LEU A 182 -3.97 -11.60 9.61
N THR A 183 -4.12 -12.74 8.96
CA THR A 183 -5.14 -13.75 9.26
C THR A 183 -4.48 -14.88 10.04
N LEU A 184 -5.19 -15.46 11.00
CA LEU A 184 -4.73 -16.62 11.75
C LEU A 184 -5.92 -17.41 12.30
N ASP A 185 -5.75 -18.71 12.37
CA ASP A 185 -6.70 -19.58 13.05
C ASP A 185 -6.38 -19.60 14.55
N VAL A 186 -7.42 -19.40 15.37
CA VAL A 186 -7.30 -19.34 16.83
C VAL A 186 -8.20 -20.38 17.45
N TYR A 187 -7.61 -21.29 18.22
CA TYR A 187 -8.37 -22.15 19.13
C TYR A 187 -8.72 -21.34 20.38
N GLY A 188 -10.00 -20.99 20.51
CA GLY A 188 -10.51 -20.27 21.67
C GLY A 188 -10.88 -21.22 22.81
N ASP A 189 -10.77 -20.72 24.04
CA ASP A 189 -11.13 -21.43 25.27
C ASP A 189 -12.37 -20.87 25.98
N GLY A 190 -13.06 -19.90 25.37
CA GLY A 190 -14.24 -19.25 25.96
C GLY A 190 -13.93 -18.42 27.20
N SER A 191 -12.67 -18.05 27.43
CA SER A 191 -12.22 -17.40 28.66
C SER A 191 -12.60 -15.92 28.82
N ASN A 192 -13.13 -15.29 27.78
CA ASN A 192 -13.34 -13.84 27.67
C ASN A 192 -12.06 -13.00 27.84
N ASN A 193 -10.87 -13.62 27.87
CA ASN A 193 -9.61 -12.90 27.86
C ASN A 193 -9.37 -12.19 26.54
N TRP A 194 -8.47 -11.21 26.54
CA TRP A 194 -8.08 -10.46 25.35
C TRP A 194 -6.86 -11.13 24.71
N LEU A 195 -6.92 -11.41 23.41
CA LEU A 195 -5.78 -11.88 22.61
C LEU A 195 -5.16 -10.76 21.80
N ARG A 196 -3.83 -10.70 21.80
CA ARG A 196 -3.06 -9.67 21.12
C ARG A 196 -1.81 -10.23 20.46
N ALA A 197 -1.28 -9.46 19.50
CA ALA A 197 0.03 -9.68 18.90
C ALA A 197 0.93 -8.46 19.09
N GLU A 198 2.23 -8.69 19.24
CA GLU A 198 3.26 -7.63 19.29
C GLU A 198 4.19 -7.79 18.09
N PHE A 199 4.45 -6.67 17.42
CA PHE A 199 5.36 -6.57 16.30
C PHE A 199 6.44 -5.54 16.60
N LYS A 200 7.65 -5.77 16.09
CA LYS A 200 8.72 -4.78 16.06
C LYS A 200 8.92 -4.28 14.64
N GLY A 201 8.79 -2.97 14.43
CA GLY A 201 9.00 -2.35 13.11
C GLY A 201 10.46 -2.11 12.77
N ALA A 202 10.72 -1.74 11.51
CA ALA A 202 12.04 -1.34 11.02
C ALA A 202 12.63 -0.14 11.77
N ASP A 203 11.76 0.74 12.28
CA ASP A 203 12.15 1.88 13.13
C ASP A 203 12.47 1.48 14.59
N GLY A 204 12.41 0.19 14.90
CA GLY A 204 12.69 -0.38 16.22
C GLY A 204 11.52 -0.24 17.21
N LYS A 205 10.41 0.41 16.83
CA LYS A 205 9.25 0.60 17.72
C LYS A 205 8.37 -0.64 17.75
N LEU A 206 7.68 -0.81 18.89
CA LEU A 206 6.72 -1.89 19.07
C LEU A 206 5.32 -1.42 18.67
N ALA A 207 4.65 -2.21 17.82
CA ALA A 207 3.24 -2.09 17.53
C ALA A 207 2.47 -3.25 18.18
N ARG A 208 1.39 -2.95 18.90
CA ARG A 208 0.53 -3.97 19.52
C ARG A 208 -0.86 -3.88 18.93
N VAL A 209 -1.33 -5.01 18.40
CA VAL A 209 -2.63 -5.10 17.73
C VAL A 209 -3.49 -6.15 18.41
N ASP A 210 -4.79 -5.98 18.26
CA ASP A 210 -5.77 -6.87 18.87
C ASP A 210 -6.08 -8.00 17.90
N ILE A 211 -5.95 -9.23 18.38
CA ILE A 211 -6.46 -10.41 17.69
C ILE A 211 -7.96 -10.50 18.00
N ALA A 212 -8.31 -10.55 19.28
CA ALA A 212 -9.69 -10.53 19.74
C ALA A 212 -9.79 -9.90 21.12
N LYS A 213 -10.63 -8.87 21.29
CA LYS A 213 -10.81 -8.21 22.58
C LYS A 213 -11.42 -9.11 23.65
N MET A 214 -12.18 -10.11 23.24
CA MET A 214 -12.77 -11.12 24.12
C MET A 214 -12.81 -12.46 23.38
N VAL A 215 -12.20 -13.49 23.97
CA VAL A 215 -12.31 -14.88 23.49
C VAL A 215 -13.59 -15.48 24.05
N ASN A 216 -14.72 -15.19 23.41
CA ASN A 216 -16.05 -15.66 23.79
C ASN A 216 -16.51 -16.90 23.01
N TRP A 217 -15.56 -17.64 22.43
CA TRP A 217 -15.83 -18.86 21.67
C TRP A 217 -14.90 -19.98 22.13
N SER A 218 -15.34 -21.21 21.90
CA SER A 218 -14.54 -22.41 22.08
C SER A 218 -14.26 -23.07 20.72
N GLY A 219 -13.06 -23.60 20.54
CA GLY A 219 -12.65 -24.24 19.28
C GLY A 219 -12.05 -23.27 18.25
N TRP A 220 -11.78 -23.79 17.05
CA TRP A 220 -11.10 -23.03 15.99
C TRP A 220 -11.98 -21.97 15.36
N LYS A 221 -11.43 -20.76 15.24
CA LYS A 221 -12.03 -19.64 14.53
C LYS A 221 -10.93 -18.87 13.80
N GLN A 222 -11.13 -18.58 12.53
CA GLN A 222 -10.24 -17.67 11.81
C GLN A 222 -10.50 -16.23 12.25
N VAL A 223 -9.42 -15.51 12.53
CA VAL A 223 -9.43 -14.12 12.95
C VAL A 223 -8.58 -13.31 11.98
N ARG A 224 -9.01 -12.08 11.71
CA ARG A 224 -8.32 -11.13 10.84
C ARG A 224 -7.94 -9.90 11.65
N VAL A 225 -6.68 -9.50 11.53
CA VAL A 225 -6.06 -8.39 12.25
C VAL A 225 -5.59 -7.35 11.24
N ASP A 226 -6.04 -6.11 11.41
CA ASP A 226 -5.58 -4.98 10.60
C ASP A 226 -4.17 -4.56 11.05
N LEU A 227 -3.20 -4.62 10.13
CA LEU A 227 -1.84 -4.14 10.34
C LEU A 227 -1.64 -2.74 9.77
N ALA A 228 -2.42 -2.34 8.77
CA ALA A 228 -2.30 -1.04 8.13
C ALA A 228 -2.59 0.10 9.13
N GLY A 229 -3.61 -0.07 9.98
CA GLY A 229 -3.96 0.89 11.02
C GLY A 229 -3.00 0.95 12.22
N SER A 230 -2.04 0.03 12.32
CA SER A 230 -1.22 -0.15 13.53
C SER A 230 -0.04 0.83 13.67
N GLY A 231 0.30 1.55 12.58
CA GLY A 231 1.52 2.37 12.52
C GLY A 231 2.82 1.56 12.40
N LEU A 232 2.75 0.25 12.17
CA LEU A 232 3.89 -0.62 11.97
C LEU A 232 4.69 -0.22 10.72
N THR A 233 6.02 -0.20 10.85
CA THR A 233 6.96 0.05 9.75
C THR A 233 7.62 -1.25 9.31
N TYR A 234 7.91 -1.38 8.02
CA TYR A 234 8.43 -2.62 7.42
C TYR A 234 9.86 -2.48 6.86
N PRO A 235 10.66 -3.57 6.79
CA PRO A 235 10.35 -4.93 7.25
C PRO A 235 10.13 -4.98 8.77
N ALA A 236 9.31 -5.93 9.22
CA ALA A 236 8.88 -6.03 10.61
C ALA A 236 9.16 -7.44 11.15
N THR A 237 8.94 -7.63 12.44
CA THR A 237 9.06 -8.94 13.10
C THR A 237 7.86 -9.16 14.01
N LEU A 238 7.15 -10.30 13.89
CA LEU A 238 6.20 -10.75 14.91
C LEU A 238 7.00 -11.28 16.10
N THR A 239 6.88 -10.62 17.25
CA THR A 239 7.65 -10.96 18.46
C THR A 239 6.84 -11.75 19.47
N LYS A 240 5.53 -11.49 19.60
CA LYS A 240 4.67 -12.16 20.60
C LYS A 240 3.27 -12.40 20.09
N LEU A 241 2.70 -13.52 20.49
CA LEU A 241 1.26 -13.78 20.56
C LEU A 241 0.90 -14.00 22.03
N TYR A 242 -0.13 -13.34 22.54
CA TYR A 242 -0.31 -13.30 23.99
C TYR A 242 -1.74 -13.10 24.46
N VAL A 243 -1.99 -13.64 25.65
CA VAL A 243 -3.24 -13.49 26.42
C VAL A 243 -3.06 -12.34 27.40
N VAL A 244 -4.08 -11.50 27.50
CA VAL A 244 -4.17 -10.38 28.43
C VAL A 244 -5.40 -10.57 29.32
N ASN A 245 -5.19 -10.50 30.62
CA ASN A 245 -6.21 -10.43 31.65
C ASN A 245 -6.02 -9.12 32.42
N LEU A 246 -6.75 -8.08 32.02
CA LEU A 246 -6.68 -6.78 32.67
C LEU A 246 -7.40 -6.80 34.01
N ALA A 247 -6.95 -5.98 34.96
CA ALA A 247 -7.58 -5.85 36.26
C ALA A 247 -9.05 -5.38 36.15
N GLU A 248 -9.34 -4.50 35.19
CA GLU A 248 -10.70 -4.05 34.92
C GLU A 248 -11.51 -5.14 34.20
N GLY A 249 -12.65 -5.52 34.79
CA GLY A 249 -13.53 -6.59 34.29
C GLY A 249 -12.91 -7.99 34.40
N GLN A 250 -11.98 -8.19 35.32
CA GLN A 250 -11.31 -9.48 35.52
C GLN A 250 -12.24 -10.58 36.05
N ASP A 251 -13.25 -10.21 36.83
CA ASP A 251 -14.26 -11.09 37.43
C ASP A 251 -15.10 -11.86 36.40
N GLU A 252 -15.16 -11.35 35.16
CA GLU A 252 -15.86 -11.99 34.04
C GLU A 252 -14.96 -12.92 33.19
N ARG A 253 -13.67 -13.03 33.52
CA ARG A 253 -12.66 -13.73 32.72
C ARG A 253 -12.08 -14.93 33.46
N ALA A 254 -11.85 -16.02 32.72
CA ALA A 254 -11.20 -17.20 33.28
C ALA A 254 -9.71 -16.90 33.58
N LEU A 255 -9.26 -17.27 34.77
CA LEU A 255 -7.87 -17.08 35.22
C LEU A 255 -6.91 -18.14 34.68
N THR A 256 -7.43 -19.29 34.26
CA THR A 256 -6.64 -20.38 33.71
C THR A 256 -7.22 -20.81 32.38
N GLY A 257 -6.38 -21.24 31.44
CA GLY A 257 -6.85 -21.71 30.15
C GLY A 257 -5.72 -21.99 29.17
N SER A 258 -6.11 -22.18 27.92
CA SER A 258 -5.18 -22.41 26.82
C SER A 258 -5.79 -21.99 25.50
N VAL A 259 -5.03 -21.19 24.77
CA VAL A 259 -5.32 -20.83 23.38
C VAL A 259 -4.27 -21.44 22.47
N ALA A 260 -4.60 -21.61 21.20
CA ALA A 260 -3.63 -22.01 20.18
C ALA A 260 -3.77 -21.15 18.93
N PHE A 261 -2.66 -21.00 18.21
CA PHE A 261 -2.54 -20.22 17.00
C PHE A 261 -1.99 -21.09 15.88
N ASP A 262 -2.57 -20.98 14.69
CA ASP A 262 -2.19 -21.78 13.54
C ASP A 262 -2.52 -21.06 12.22
N ASN A 263 -1.94 -21.52 11.10
CA ASN A 263 -2.14 -21.01 9.74
C ASN A 263 -2.11 -19.48 9.63
N LEU A 264 -1.11 -18.86 10.25
CA LEU A 264 -0.87 -17.43 10.11
C LEU A 264 -0.61 -17.14 8.63
N SER A 265 -1.33 -16.17 8.08
CA SER A 265 -1.20 -15.71 6.71
C SER A 265 -1.22 -14.18 6.65
N LEU A 266 -0.43 -13.61 5.76
CA LEU A 266 -0.30 -12.17 5.59
C LEU A 266 -0.97 -11.76 4.29
N GLN A 267 -1.83 -10.74 4.36
CA GLN A 267 -2.42 -10.17 3.16
C GLN A 267 -1.60 -8.99 2.68
N TYR A 268 -0.97 -9.17 1.54
CA TYR A 268 -0.26 -8.12 0.83
C TYR A 268 -1.21 -7.44 -0.16
N PRO A 269 -1.00 -6.16 -0.50
CA PRO A 269 -1.46 -5.71 -1.80
C PRO A 269 -0.87 -6.64 -2.86
N ALA A 270 -1.68 -7.13 -3.80
CA ALA A 270 -1.11 -7.80 -4.97
C ALA A 270 -0.08 -6.85 -5.59
N ALA A 271 0.99 -7.40 -6.16
CA ALA A 271 1.82 -6.57 -7.02
C ALA A 271 0.87 -5.90 -8.01
N VAL A 272 0.96 -4.57 -8.13
CA VAL A 272 0.41 -3.91 -9.30
C VAL A 272 1.15 -4.58 -10.43
N ASP A 273 0.44 -5.34 -11.27
CA ASP A 273 1.03 -5.96 -12.45
C ASP A 273 1.85 -4.84 -13.11
N ASP A 274 3.15 -5.03 -13.27
CA ASP A 274 3.92 -4.19 -14.17
C ASP A 274 3.30 -4.47 -15.53
N ASP A 275 2.34 -3.62 -15.93
CA ASP A 275 1.45 -3.84 -17.07
C ASP A 275 2.22 -4.53 -18.18
N ALA A 276 1.71 -5.66 -18.68
CA ALA A 276 2.41 -6.59 -19.58
C ALA A 276 3.56 -5.92 -20.34
N GLN A 277 4.80 -6.40 -20.11
CA GLN A 277 5.97 -5.98 -20.88
C GLN A 277 5.74 -6.38 -22.35
N SER A 278 5.00 -5.56 -23.07
CA SER A 278 4.67 -5.79 -24.46
C SER A 278 5.84 -5.32 -25.32
N ASP A 279 6.29 -6.20 -26.22
CA ASP A 279 7.25 -5.80 -27.25
C ASP A 279 6.48 -5.08 -28.36
N ILE A 280 6.60 -3.75 -28.37
CA ILE A 280 5.92 -2.92 -29.36
C ILE A 280 6.93 -2.55 -30.45
N VAL A 281 6.62 -2.93 -31.69
CA VAL A 281 7.42 -2.60 -32.87
C VAL A 281 6.59 -1.79 -33.85
N LEU A 282 7.07 -0.58 -34.18
CA LEU A 282 6.42 0.32 -35.13
C LEU A 282 7.38 0.75 -36.21
N LYS A 283 6.86 1.13 -37.38
CA LYS A 283 7.65 1.76 -38.45
C LYS A 283 7.13 3.15 -38.76
N LEU A 284 8.07 4.08 -38.95
CA LEU A 284 7.75 5.46 -39.29
C LEU A 284 6.88 5.52 -40.56
N GLY A 285 5.81 6.31 -40.53
CA GLY A 285 4.90 6.49 -41.66
C GLY A 285 3.93 5.33 -41.93
N GLN A 286 3.99 4.22 -41.18
CA GLN A 286 3.06 3.10 -41.32
C GLN A 286 1.92 3.16 -40.31
N LYS A 287 0.69 2.84 -40.72
CA LYS A 287 -0.50 2.80 -39.85
C LYS A 287 -0.70 1.44 -39.16
N SER A 288 0.36 0.69 -38.97
CA SER A 288 0.34 -0.62 -38.33
C SER A 288 1.52 -0.74 -37.38
N ALA A 289 1.26 -1.31 -36.20
CA ALA A 289 2.25 -1.72 -35.22
C ALA A 289 2.17 -3.24 -35.03
N ALA A 290 3.23 -3.83 -34.48
CA ALA A 290 3.17 -5.15 -33.87
C ALA A 290 3.24 -4.99 -32.35
N VAL A 291 2.29 -5.58 -31.63
CA VAL A 291 2.28 -5.67 -30.16
C VAL A 291 2.34 -7.15 -29.83
N ASP A 292 3.44 -7.60 -29.22
CA ASP A 292 3.69 -9.02 -28.94
C ASP A 292 3.53 -9.91 -30.19
N GLY A 293 4.03 -9.41 -31.31
CA GLY A 293 3.95 -10.08 -32.62
C GLY A 293 2.59 -9.99 -33.32
N LYS A 294 1.54 -9.48 -32.67
CA LYS A 294 0.21 -9.31 -33.27
C LYS A 294 0.08 -7.94 -33.92
N SER A 295 -0.46 -7.90 -35.13
CA SER A 295 -0.65 -6.64 -35.86
C SER A 295 -1.80 -5.82 -35.27
N VAL A 296 -1.55 -4.54 -34.98
CA VAL A 296 -2.51 -3.57 -34.46
C VAL A 296 -2.54 -2.35 -35.38
N ALA A 297 -3.72 -1.88 -35.73
CA ALA A 297 -3.90 -0.69 -36.57
C ALA A 297 -3.70 0.61 -35.76
N LEU A 298 -3.18 1.64 -36.40
CA LEU A 298 -3.00 2.97 -35.84
C LEU A 298 -3.90 3.97 -36.56
N ASP A 299 -4.63 4.78 -35.78
CA ASP A 299 -5.41 5.91 -36.30
C ASP A 299 -4.54 6.88 -37.12
N ILE A 300 -3.34 7.14 -36.61
CA ILE A 300 -2.33 8.01 -37.23
C ILE A 300 -0.98 7.28 -37.19
N ALA A 301 -0.29 7.27 -38.33
CA ALA A 301 1.04 6.70 -38.44
C ALA A 301 2.06 7.45 -37.56
N PRO A 302 3.12 6.79 -37.07
CA PRO A 302 4.21 7.45 -36.37
C PRO A 302 4.80 8.56 -37.24
N LEU A 303 5.01 9.73 -36.65
CA LEU A 303 5.49 10.93 -37.33
C LEU A 303 6.84 11.34 -36.77
N LEU A 304 7.77 11.74 -37.64
CA LEU A 304 9.02 12.37 -37.24
C LEU A 304 8.87 13.87 -37.46
N LEU A 305 8.98 14.65 -36.39
CA LEU A 305 8.89 16.11 -36.41
C LEU A 305 10.06 16.68 -35.62
N ASN A 306 10.90 17.48 -36.28
CA ASN A 306 12.07 18.13 -35.67
C ASN A 306 12.96 17.16 -34.87
N GLY A 307 13.22 15.97 -35.44
CA GLY A 307 14.03 14.94 -34.79
C GLY A 307 13.34 14.16 -33.67
N THR A 308 12.07 14.47 -33.37
CA THR A 308 11.27 13.75 -32.36
C THR A 308 10.23 12.87 -33.02
N THR A 309 10.14 11.62 -32.59
CA THR A 309 9.09 10.69 -33.03
C THR A 309 7.85 10.84 -32.16
N TYR A 310 6.71 11.03 -32.82
CA TYR A 310 5.39 11.20 -32.24
C TYR A 310 4.51 10.00 -32.52
N LEU A 311 3.76 9.58 -31.51
CA LEU A 311 2.74 8.53 -31.60
C LEU A 311 1.41 9.02 -31.04
N PRO A 312 0.28 8.46 -31.50
CA PRO A 312 -1.01 8.67 -30.84
C PRO A 312 -0.92 8.25 -29.38
N LEU A 313 -1.24 9.15 -28.45
CA LEU A 313 -1.18 8.86 -27.02
C LEU A 313 -2.02 7.62 -26.67
N ARG A 314 -3.22 7.51 -27.25
CA ARG A 314 -4.12 6.36 -27.05
C ARG A 314 -3.45 5.03 -27.36
N PHE A 315 -2.79 4.93 -28.51
CA PHE A 315 -2.08 3.71 -28.86
C PHE A 315 -0.97 3.40 -27.87
N VAL A 316 -0.16 4.39 -27.48
CA VAL A 316 0.95 4.19 -26.54
C VAL A 316 0.41 3.71 -25.19
N SER A 317 -0.67 4.31 -24.68
CA SER A 317 -1.25 3.89 -23.42
C SER A 317 -1.89 2.51 -23.51
N ASP A 318 -2.73 2.25 -24.52
CA ASP A 318 -3.39 0.94 -24.70
C ASP A 318 -2.36 -0.20 -24.82
N ALA A 319 -1.30 0.01 -25.61
CA ALA A 319 -0.24 -0.99 -25.81
C ALA A 319 0.64 -1.18 -24.57
N LEU A 320 0.62 -0.24 -23.62
CA LEU A 320 1.32 -0.32 -22.34
C LEU A 320 0.39 -0.68 -21.18
N GLY A 321 -0.88 -1.04 -21.45
CA GLY A 321 -1.87 -1.36 -20.41
C GLY A 321 -2.32 -0.17 -19.56
N ALA A 322 -2.03 1.06 -19.99
CA ALA A 322 -2.35 2.27 -19.26
C ALA A 322 -3.69 2.88 -19.69
N ASP A 323 -4.40 3.47 -18.73
CA ASP A 323 -5.62 4.23 -18.95
C ASP A 323 -5.34 5.71 -19.23
N ILE A 324 -6.19 6.36 -20.03
CA ILE A 324 -6.11 7.80 -20.32
C ILE A 324 -7.39 8.52 -19.91
N GLY A 325 -7.24 9.57 -19.12
CA GLY A 325 -8.22 10.65 -18.97
C GLY A 325 -7.85 11.86 -19.83
N TRP A 326 -8.85 12.56 -20.37
CA TRP A 326 -8.66 13.79 -21.13
C TRP A 326 -9.49 14.92 -20.53
N ASP A 327 -8.82 16.05 -20.27
CA ASP A 327 -9.46 17.31 -19.89
C ASP A 327 -9.34 18.29 -21.06
N GLN A 328 -10.47 18.55 -21.71
CA GLN A 328 -10.55 19.43 -22.88
C GLN A 328 -10.24 20.89 -22.52
N ALA A 329 -10.66 21.38 -21.35
CA ALA A 329 -10.47 22.77 -20.97
C ALA A 329 -9.01 23.06 -20.65
N ALA A 330 -8.37 22.14 -19.92
CA ALA A 330 -6.95 22.24 -19.60
C ALA A 330 -6.03 21.80 -20.76
N GLN A 331 -6.57 21.18 -21.82
CA GLN A 331 -5.80 20.48 -22.85
C GLN A 331 -4.80 19.48 -22.24
N LYS A 332 -5.27 18.75 -21.23
CA LYS A 332 -4.44 17.89 -20.37
C LYS A 332 -4.81 16.43 -20.57
N ALA A 333 -3.80 15.60 -20.81
CA ALA A 333 -3.92 14.15 -20.74
C ALA A 333 -3.41 13.65 -19.40
N THR A 334 -4.14 12.73 -18.79
CA THR A 334 -3.80 12.07 -17.53
C THR A 334 -3.70 10.56 -17.77
N VAL A 335 -2.50 10.03 -17.75
CA VAL A 335 -2.19 8.62 -17.99
C VAL A 335 -1.96 7.90 -16.67
N THR A 336 -2.61 6.76 -16.46
CA THR A 336 -2.43 5.90 -15.26
C THR A 336 -2.10 4.49 -15.70
N GLY A 337 -0.95 3.97 -15.28
CA GLY A 337 -0.43 2.65 -15.67
C GLY A 337 0.89 2.36 -14.96
N GLY A 338 1.23 1.08 -14.79
CA GLY A 338 2.47 0.64 -14.12
C GLY A 338 2.66 1.21 -12.72
N GLY A 339 1.55 1.43 -11.99
CA GLY A 339 1.56 2.05 -10.66
C GLY A 339 1.86 3.56 -10.64
N LYS A 340 1.91 4.22 -11.80
CA LYS A 340 2.27 5.63 -11.95
C LYS A 340 1.12 6.48 -12.49
N LEU A 341 1.25 7.78 -12.27
CA LEU A 341 0.43 8.82 -12.86
C LEU A 341 1.33 9.74 -13.69
N VAL A 342 1.00 9.94 -14.96
CA VAL A 342 1.67 10.92 -15.83
C VAL A 342 0.66 11.93 -16.36
N GLU A 343 0.85 13.22 -16.08
CA GLU A 343 0.04 14.30 -16.66
C GLU A 343 0.85 15.14 -17.63
N LEU A 344 0.26 15.43 -18.79
CA LEU A 344 0.88 16.13 -19.91
C LEU A 344 -0.09 17.17 -20.47
N TRP A 345 0.42 18.31 -20.91
CA TRP A 345 -0.39 19.38 -21.49
C TRP A 345 0.00 19.61 -22.95
N VAL A 346 -0.99 19.69 -23.84
CA VAL A 346 -0.74 20.00 -25.25
C VAL A 346 -0.07 21.37 -25.37
N GLY A 347 1.00 21.42 -26.17
CA GLY A 347 1.77 22.63 -26.44
C GLY A 347 2.70 23.05 -25.29
N LYS A 348 2.76 22.33 -24.18
CA LYS A 348 3.66 22.64 -23.05
C LYS A 348 4.73 21.57 -22.86
N PRO A 349 5.95 21.96 -22.46
CA PRO A 349 7.01 21.00 -22.12
C PRO A 349 6.83 20.42 -20.71
N ASP A 350 6.06 21.08 -19.86
CA ASP A 350 5.82 20.65 -18.48
C ASP A 350 5.05 19.33 -18.43
N LEU A 351 5.46 18.47 -17.49
CA LEU A 351 4.76 17.24 -17.14
C LEU A 351 4.80 16.99 -15.64
N LEU A 352 3.85 16.20 -15.16
CA LEU A 352 3.88 15.64 -13.81
C LEU A 352 4.05 14.13 -13.88
N ASN A 353 4.99 13.58 -13.11
CA ASN A 353 5.09 12.15 -12.85
C ASN A 353 4.91 11.89 -11.36
N THR A 354 3.74 11.37 -10.98
CA THR A 354 3.43 10.93 -9.62
C THR A 354 3.82 11.97 -8.56
N GLY A 355 3.47 13.22 -8.83
CA GLY A 355 3.71 14.36 -7.96
C GLY A 355 5.05 15.07 -8.14
N ILE A 356 5.92 14.63 -9.04
CA ILE A 356 7.16 15.33 -9.41
C ILE A 356 6.93 16.15 -10.67
N ARG A 357 7.33 17.43 -10.68
CA ARG A 357 7.40 18.23 -11.91
C ARG A 357 8.64 17.89 -12.71
N ALA A 358 8.46 17.72 -14.01
CA ALA A 358 9.55 17.59 -14.95
C ALA A 358 9.24 18.34 -16.25
N THR A 359 10.25 18.45 -17.10
CA THR A 359 10.12 19.05 -18.43
C THR A 359 10.60 18.07 -19.49
N ALA A 360 9.82 17.96 -20.56
CA ALA A 360 10.16 17.18 -21.73
C ALA A 360 10.87 18.05 -22.79
N ALA A 361 11.79 17.43 -23.53
CA ALA A 361 12.48 18.08 -24.65
C ALA A 361 11.56 18.44 -25.83
N ALA A 362 10.37 17.83 -25.88
CA ALA A 362 9.36 18.08 -26.89
C ALA A 362 7.96 18.04 -26.26
N THR A 363 7.03 18.81 -26.82
CA THR A 363 5.69 18.99 -26.26
C THR A 363 4.68 18.06 -26.96
N PRO A 364 3.63 17.60 -26.27
CA PRO A 364 2.50 16.96 -26.93
C PRO A 364 1.85 17.92 -27.94
N ILE A 365 1.40 17.38 -29.08
CA ILE A 365 0.75 18.17 -30.14
C ILE A 365 -0.64 17.64 -30.45
N LEU A 366 -1.55 18.53 -30.81
CA LEU A 366 -2.85 18.14 -31.36
C LEU A 366 -2.75 18.14 -32.89
N ARG A 367 -3.00 16.99 -33.52
CA ARG A 367 -3.01 16.86 -34.99
C ARG A 367 -4.16 15.98 -35.42
N SER A 368 -4.99 16.48 -36.34
CA SER A 368 -6.14 15.75 -36.89
C SER A 368 -7.07 15.19 -35.81
N GLY A 369 -7.32 15.95 -34.74
CA GLY A 369 -8.17 15.52 -33.63
C GLY A 369 -7.58 14.39 -32.77
N ARG A 370 -6.26 14.18 -32.81
CA ARG A 370 -5.55 13.24 -31.94
C ARG A 370 -4.41 13.94 -31.23
N VAL A 371 -4.26 13.62 -29.95
CA VAL A 371 -3.08 14.01 -29.18
C VAL A 371 -1.95 13.08 -29.55
N LEU A 372 -0.89 13.65 -30.12
CA LEU A 372 0.35 12.97 -30.40
C LEU A 372 1.39 13.36 -29.35
N VAL A 373 2.07 12.36 -28.81
CA VAL A 373 3.08 12.55 -27.76
C VAL A 373 4.45 12.13 -28.23
N PRO A 374 5.53 12.78 -27.78
CA PRO A 374 6.88 12.28 -27.94
C PRO A 374 6.98 10.89 -27.30
N VAL A 375 7.19 9.85 -28.10
CA VAL A 375 7.11 8.45 -27.62
C VAL A 375 8.07 8.18 -26.46
N ARG A 376 9.27 8.77 -26.51
CA ARG A 376 10.28 8.60 -25.46
C ARG A 376 9.81 9.14 -24.11
N VAL A 377 9.10 10.27 -24.09
CA VAL A 377 8.67 10.91 -22.85
C VAL A 377 7.70 9.99 -22.12
N VAL A 378 6.57 9.67 -22.76
CA VAL A 378 5.51 8.87 -22.10
C VAL A 378 6.01 7.47 -21.73
N SER A 379 6.76 6.83 -22.63
CA SER A 379 7.29 5.49 -22.36
C SER A 379 8.28 5.50 -21.18
N THR A 380 9.20 6.46 -21.13
CA THR A 380 10.22 6.52 -20.05
C THR A 380 9.60 6.86 -18.71
N GLU A 381 8.66 7.81 -18.67
CA GLU A 381 7.95 8.15 -17.43
C GLU A 381 7.19 6.95 -16.87
N LEU A 382 6.64 6.10 -17.75
CA LEU A 382 6.01 4.82 -17.41
C LEU A 382 7.02 3.67 -17.16
N GLY A 383 8.32 3.90 -17.27
CA GLY A 383 9.37 2.92 -16.98
C GLY A 383 9.81 2.03 -18.16
N ARG A 384 9.34 2.32 -19.37
CA ARG A 384 9.67 1.58 -20.60
C ARG A 384 10.86 2.20 -21.34
N LYS A 385 11.62 1.37 -22.05
CA LYS A 385 12.76 1.77 -22.88
C LYS A 385 12.33 1.93 -24.33
N VAL A 386 12.80 3.00 -24.97
CA VAL A 386 12.53 3.28 -26.39
C VAL A 386 13.80 3.16 -27.22
N GLY A 387 13.76 2.26 -28.21
CA GLY A 387 14.76 2.07 -29.24
C GLY A 387 14.39 2.71 -30.58
N TRP A 388 15.40 3.08 -31.35
CA TRP A 388 15.26 3.62 -32.70
C TRP A 388 16.30 2.99 -33.63
N ASP A 389 15.84 2.41 -34.74
CA ASP A 389 16.68 1.95 -35.83
C ASP A 389 16.54 2.88 -37.04
N GLN A 390 17.62 3.59 -37.36
CA GLN A 390 17.62 4.58 -38.44
C GLN A 390 17.54 3.98 -39.84
N LYS A 391 18.03 2.75 -40.06
CA LYS A 391 18.06 2.10 -41.37
C LYS A 391 16.67 1.60 -41.74
N THR A 392 16.00 0.96 -40.79
CA THR A 392 14.67 0.38 -40.99
C THR A 392 13.54 1.33 -40.60
N LYS A 393 13.88 2.49 -40.04
CA LYS A 393 12.93 3.48 -39.48
C LYS A 393 12.00 2.85 -38.44
N THR A 394 12.54 1.93 -37.64
CA THR A 394 11.80 1.14 -36.67
C THR A 394 11.90 1.76 -35.28
N ILE A 395 10.77 1.86 -34.59
CA ILE A 395 10.67 2.21 -33.17
C ILE A 395 10.37 0.95 -32.39
N THR A 396 11.09 0.72 -31.29
CA THR A 396 10.82 -0.36 -30.35
C THR A 396 10.53 0.19 -28.96
N ILE A 397 9.56 -0.39 -28.25
CA ILE A 397 9.23 -0.05 -26.85
C ILE A 397 9.21 -1.36 -26.05
N ARG A 398 9.94 -1.41 -24.92
CA ARG A 398 10.10 -2.60 -24.07
C ARG A 398 10.15 -2.24 -22.59
#